data_AF-A0A965J5W6-F1
#
_entry.id   AF-A0A965J5W6-F1
#
_cell.length_a   1.000
_cell.length_b   1.000
_cell.length_c   1.000
_cell.angle_alpha   90.00
_cell.angle_beta   90.00
_cell.angle_gamma   90.00
#
_symmetry.space_group_name_H-M   'P 1'
#
loop_
_entity.id
_entity.type
_entity.pdbx_description
1 polymer ?
#
loop_
_entity_poly.entity_id
_entity_poly.type
_entity_poly.pdbx_seq_one_letter_code
_entity_poly.pdbx_strand_id
1 'polypeptide(L)'
;MKNKVLFIAFFLVNLLAFGQSKVNLESMEDIKNWVTTHKFNSEESNGYTISIETANNAQILIFSTRDGHKKQFTNLKYTAGATSAMVSGQGEANNSLEVMVLENGDLSLSGMIFKAQK
;
A
#
# COMPACT_ATOMS: atom_id res chain seq x y z
N MET A 1 -18.51 6.29 -45.58
CA MET A 1 -17.17 5.86 -45.07
C MET A 1 -16.27 7.07 -44.94
N LYS A 2 -15.47 7.08 -43.86
CA LYS A 2 -14.32 7.93 -43.54
C LYS A 2 -14.57 9.30 -42.87
N ASN A 3 -13.99 9.35 -41.65
CA ASN A 3 -13.32 10.45 -40.95
C ASN A 3 -14.11 11.06 -39.77
N LYS A 4 -13.54 11.26 -38.59
CA LYS A 4 -12.27 10.90 -37.92
C LYS A 4 -12.61 11.08 -36.44
N VAL A 5 -12.46 10.04 -35.61
CA VAL A 5 -12.65 10.19 -34.16
C VAL A 5 -11.41 10.90 -33.62
N LEU A 6 -11.61 12.10 -33.07
CA LEU A 6 -10.58 12.85 -32.38
C LEU A 6 -10.36 12.19 -31.01
N PHE A 7 -9.29 11.41 -30.88
CA PHE A 7 -8.83 10.91 -29.58
C PHE A 7 -8.15 12.05 -28.84
N ILE A 8 -8.83 12.60 -27.83
CA ILE A 8 -8.20 13.49 -26.85
C ILE A 8 -7.55 12.59 -25.80
N ALA A 9 -6.27 12.31 -25.97
CA ALA A 9 -5.46 11.67 -24.92
C ALA A 9 -4.93 12.77 -23.99
N PHE A 10 -5.64 13.01 -22.89
CA PHE A 10 -5.19 13.88 -21.82
C PHE A 10 -4.18 13.10 -20.97
N PHE A 11 -2.92 13.08 -21.39
CA PHE A 11 -1.83 12.45 -20.64
C PHE A 11 -1.34 13.44 -19.57
N LEU A 12 -2.04 13.47 -18.42
CA LEU A 12 -1.56 14.13 -17.20
C LEU A 12 -0.40 13.31 -16.63
N VAL A 13 0.80 13.54 -17.14
CA VAL A 13 2.04 13.06 -16.51
C VAL A 13 2.30 13.96 -15.30
N ASN A 14 1.71 13.64 -14.15
CA ASN A 14 2.20 14.16 -12.88
C ASN A 14 3.50 13.41 -12.53
N LEU A 15 4.60 13.80 -13.18
CA LEU A 15 5.95 13.39 -12.81
C LEU A 15 6.38 14.23 -11.60
N LEU A 16 5.82 13.91 -10.43
CA LEU A 16 6.28 14.47 -9.19
C LEU A 16 7.35 13.54 -8.62
N ALA A 17 8.61 13.85 -8.98
CA ALA A 17 9.80 13.34 -8.32
C ALA A 17 9.85 13.90 -6.87
N PHE A 18 9.00 13.38 -6.00
CA PHE A 18 9.12 13.62 -4.56
C PHE A 18 10.03 12.57 -3.96
N GLY A 19 11.19 13.03 -3.49
CA GLY A 19 11.92 12.34 -2.43
C GLY A 19 10.97 12.03 -1.28
N GLN A 20 11.19 10.89 -0.63
CA GLN A 20 10.40 10.34 0.47
C GLN A 20 9.97 11.44 1.45
N SER A 21 8.72 11.89 1.35
CA SER A 21 8.10 12.77 2.34
C SER A 21 7.78 11.90 3.55
N LYS A 22 8.28 12.30 4.73
CA LYS A 22 7.90 11.71 6.02
C LYS A 22 6.38 11.53 6.07
N VAL A 23 5.90 10.35 6.46
CA VAL A 23 4.45 10.11 6.62
C VAL A 23 3.99 10.77 7.92
N ASN A 24 2.91 11.53 7.85
CA ASN A 24 2.26 12.07 9.04
C ASN A 24 1.46 10.95 9.72
N LEU A 25 2.07 10.32 10.74
CA LEU A 25 1.47 9.20 11.45
C LEU A 25 0.27 9.60 12.34
N GLU A 26 0.02 10.90 12.54
CA GLU A 26 -1.13 11.39 13.30
C GLU A 26 -2.39 11.58 12.43
N SER A 27 -2.24 11.58 11.11
CA SER A 27 -3.35 11.73 10.17
C SER A 27 -3.74 10.39 9.56
N MET A 28 -4.93 9.90 9.92
CA MET A 28 -5.47 8.66 9.35
C MET A 28 -5.62 8.75 7.82
N GLU A 29 -5.95 9.93 7.29
CA GLU A 29 -6.04 10.17 5.85
C GLU A 29 -4.68 10.08 5.17
N ASP A 30 -3.64 10.67 5.77
CA ASP A 30 -2.28 10.62 5.21
C ASP A 30 -1.74 9.19 5.23
N ILE A 31 -1.97 8.45 6.31
CA ILE A 31 -1.61 7.02 6.39
C ILE A 31 -2.31 6.24 5.28
N LYS A 32 -3.63 6.39 5.15
CA LYS A 32 -4.44 5.69 4.15
C LYS A 32 -3.97 6.02 2.74
N ASN A 33 -3.73 7.28 2.42
CA ASN A 33 -3.23 7.72 1.13
C ASN A 33 -1.83 7.14 0.87
N TRP A 34 -0.95 7.15 1.87
CA TRP A 34 0.40 6.59 1.73
C TRP A 34 0.38 5.11 1.38
N VAL A 35 -0.30 4.28 2.17
CA VAL A 35 -0.28 2.83 1.99
C VAL A 35 -1.07 2.31 0.79
N THR A 36 -1.94 3.14 0.21
CA THR A 36 -2.72 2.81 -0.99
C THR A 36 -2.04 3.27 -2.28
N THR A 37 -1.06 4.17 -2.20
CA THR A 37 -0.33 4.70 -3.36
C THR A 37 1.05 4.09 -3.55
N HIS A 38 1.51 3.28 -2.60
CA HIS A 38 2.82 2.63 -2.63
C HIS A 38 2.69 1.11 -2.64
N LYS A 39 3.70 0.46 -3.22
CA LYS A 39 3.97 -0.97 -3.01
C LYS A 39 5.13 -1.09 -2.02
N PHE A 40 5.16 -2.16 -1.25
CA PHE A 40 6.16 -2.34 -0.22
C PHE A 40 6.87 -3.68 -0.42
N ASN A 41 8.19 -3.65 -0.58
CA ASN A 41 8.99 -4.85 -0.86
C ASN A 41 9.96 -5.12 0.28
N SER A 42 10.05 -6.37 0.74
CA SER A 42 11.12 -6.75 1.67
C SER A 42 12.45 -6.85 0.91
N GLU A 43 13.48 -6.11 1.32
CA GLU A 43 14.83 -6.24 0.77
C GLU A 43 15.51 -7.56 1.20
N GLU A 44 14.98 -8.23 2.23
CA GLU A 44 15.47 -9.51 2.70
C GLU A 44 15.14 -10.66 1.73
N SER A 45 16.02 -11.66 1.70
CA SER A 45 16.20 -12.71 0.67
C SER A 45 14.94 -13.44 0.14
N ASN A 46 13.82 -13.33 0.83
CA ASN A 46 12.59 -14.07 0.59
C ASN A 46 11.61 -13.39 -0.41
N GLY A 47 11.81 -12.10 -0.72
CA GLY A 47 11.06 -11.41 -1.78
C GLY A 47 9.55 -11.33 -1.53
N TYR A 48 9.16 -10.94 -0.32
CA TYR A 48 7.76 -10.67 0.00
C TYR A 48 7.37 -9.25 -0.42
N THR A 49 6.09 -9.08 -0.72
CA THR A 49 5.52 -7.74 -0.97
C THR A 49 4.22 -7.54 -0.20
N ILE A 50 3.98 -6.30 0.20
CA ILE A 50 2.73 -5.81 0.75
C ILE A 50 2.21 -4.72 -0.19
N SER A 51 0.93 -4.77 -0.51
CA SER A 51 0.24 -3.72 -1.25
C SER A 51 -1.21 -3.60 -0.79
N ILE A 52 -1.82 -2.43 -0.99
CA ILE A 52 -3.26 -2.25 -0.83
C ILE A 52 -3.86 -1.95 -2.19
N GLU A 53 -4.80 -2.79 -2.61
CA GLU A 53 -5.54 -2.61 -3.85
C GLU A 53 -6.98 -2.17 -3.53
N THR A 54 -7.55 -1.33 -4.39
CA THR A 54 -8.97 -0.93 -4.29
C THR A 54 -9.76 -1.61 -5.39
N ALA A 55 -10.70 -2.48 -5.01
CA ALA A 55 -11.60 -3.17 -5.93
C ALA A 55 -13.04 -3.02 -5.44
N ASN A 56 -13.96 -2.63 -6.32
CA ASN A 56 -15.38 -2.46 -5.99
C ASN A 56 -15.64 -1.59 -4.74
N ASN A 57 -14.91 -0.48 -4.60
CA ASN A 57 -14.95 0.42 -3.43
C ASN A 57 -14.50 -0.21 -2.10
N ALA A 58 -13.92 -1.42 -2.13
CA ALA A 58 -13.31 -2.06 -0.97
C ALA A 58 -11.78 -2.04 -1.10
N GLN A 59 -11.10 -1.80 0.01
CA GLN A 59 -9.64 -1.89 0.09
C GLN A 59 -9.23 -3.27 0.59
N ILE A 60 -8.25 -3.86 -0.09
CA ILE A 60 -7.74 -5.21 0.18
C ILE A 60 -6.25 -5.10 0.41
N LEU A 61 -5.79 -5.48 1.60
CA LEU A 61 -4.38 -5.64 1.90
C LEU A 61 -3.93 -7.00 1.37
N ILE A 62 -2.89 -6.99 0.54
CA ILE A 62 -2.37 -8.18 -0.12
C ILE A 62 -0.96 -8.40 0.40
N PHE A 63 -0.74 -9.55 1.02
CA PHE A 63 0.59 -10.06 1.32
C PHE A 63 0.94 -11.10 0.26
N SER A 64 2.06 -10.93 -0.44
CA SER A 64 2.47 -11.88 -1.47
C SER A 64 3.92 -12.28 -1.34
N THR A 65 4.21 -13.43 -1.92
CA THR A 65 5.51 -14.10 -1.92
C THR A 65 6.11 -14.02 -3.33
N ARG A 66 7.43 -14.23 -3.45
CA ARG A 66 8.14 -14.14 -4.74
C ARG A 66 7.61 -15.11 -5.81
N ASP A 67 7.15 -16.29 -5.40
CA ASP A 67 6.60 -17.33 -6.29
C ASP A 67 5.14 -17.09 -6.69
N GLY A 68 4.54 -16.00 -6.20
CA GLY A 68 3.21 -15.54 -6.62
C GLY A 68 2.06 -15.97 -5.70
N HIS A 69 2.31 -16.70 -4.60
CA HIS A 69 1.26 -16.96 -3.63
C HIS A 69 0.84 -15.67 -2.92
N LYS A 70 -0.47 -15.46 -2.81
CA LYS A 70 -1.08 -14.26 -2.20
C LYS A 70 -2.00 -14.64 -1.05
N LYS A 71 -1.99 -13.83 0.00
CA LYS A 71 -3.01 -13.79 1.04
C LYS A 71 -3.69 -12.42 0.99
N GLN A 72 -5.02 -12.42 1.05
CA GLN A 72 -5.83 -11.21 1.01
C GLN A 72 -6.48 -10.98 2.37
N PHE A 73 -6.47 -9.71 2.79
CA PHE A 73 -7.07 -9.25 4.03
C PHE A 73 -8.01 -8.09 3.72
N THR A 74 -9.26 -8.21 4.14
CA THR A 74 -10.33 -7.23 3.94
C THR A 74 -10.68 -6.53 5.26
N ASN A 75 -11.74 -5.73 5.29
CA ASN A 75 -12.19 -4.98 6.47
C ASN A 75 -11.05 -4.16 7.11
N LEU A 76 -10.30 -3.43 6.27
CA LEU A 76 -9.11 -2.72 6.73
C LEU A 76 -9.45 -1.67 7.79
N LYS A 77 -8.63 -1.62 8.83
CA LYS A 77 -8.66 -0.58 9.85
C LYS A 77 -7.33 0.13 9.89
N TYR A 78 -7.41 1.45 10.05
CA TYR A 78 -6.27 2.35 10.15
C TYR A 78 -6.26 2.95 11.55
N THR A 79 -5.10 2.97 12.18
CA THR A 79 -4.91 3.60 13.49
C THR A 79 -3.74 4.56 13.39
N ALA A 80 -4.02 5.83 13.63
CA ALA A 80 -3.01 6.88 13.71
C ALA A 80 -2.42 6.96 15.12
N GLY A 81 -1.18 7.45 15.23
CA GLY A 81 -0.50 7.65 16.51
C GLY A 81 0.83 8.38 16.33
N ALA A 82 1.20 9.20 17.32
CA ALA A 82 2.40 10.04 17.26
C ALA A 82 3.71 9.25 17.09
N THR A 83 3.78 8.03 17.62
CA THR A 83 4.99 7.18 17.55
C THR A 83 4.90 6.07 16.51
N SER A 84 3.69 5.61 16.21
CA SER A 84 3.46 4.54 15.24
C SER A 84 2.02 4.56 14.75
N ALA A 85 1.83 4.29 13.47
CA ALA A 85 0.51 4.01 12.91
C ALA A 85 0.39 2.53 12.54
N MET A 86 -0.84 2.01 12.50
CA MET A 86 -1.14 0.62 12.16
C MET A 86 -2.13 0.54 11.01
N VAL A 87 -1.91 -0.44 10.13
CA VAL A 87 -2.89 -0.93 9.18
C VAL A 87 -3.16 -2.39 9.51
N SER A 88 -4.42 -2.72 9.75
CA SER A 88 -4.83 -4.09 10.02
C SER A 88 -5.91 -4.56 9.06
N GLY A 89 -5.95 -5.86 8.78
CA GLY A 89 -6.97 -6.49 7.94
C GLY A 89 -7.32 -7.90 8.40
N GLN A 90 -8.51 -8.36 8.03
CA GLN A 90 -9.04 -9.69 8.33
C GLN A 90 -8.98 -10.60 7.10
N GLY A 91 -8.35 -11.75 7.25
CA GLY A 91 -8.28 -12.80 6.22
C GLY A 91 -9.25 -13.95 6.52
N GLU A 92 -9.15 -15.00 5.70
CA GLU A 92 -9.91 -16.24 5.92
C GLU A 92 -9.44 -16.99 7.18
N ALA A 93 -10.28 -17.91 7.66
CA ALA A 93 -10.00 -18.79 8.81
C ALA A 93 -9.59 -18.04 10.09
N ASN A 94 -10.20 -16.88 10.35
CA ASN A 94 -9.91 -16.01 11.50
C ASN A 94 -8.45 -15.51 11.58
N ASN A 95 -7.75 -15.47 10.45
CA ASN A 95 -6.43 -14.88 10.39
C ASN A 95 -6.55 -13.35 10.31
N SER A 96 -5.61 -12.61 10.90
CA SER A 96 -5.46 -11.17 10.73
C SER A 96 -4.03 -10.83 10.36
N LEU A 97 -3.85 -9.66 9.75
CA LEU A 97 -2.54 -9.09 9.52
C LEU A 97 -2.51 -7.69 10.11
N GLU A 98 -1.49 -7.40 10.90
CA GLU A 98 -1.23 -6.08 11.45
C GLU A 98 0.14 -5.62 10.99
N VAL A 99 0.17 -4.46 10.35
CA VAL A 99 1.37 -3.88 9.76
C VAL A 99 1.57 -2.50 10.33
N MET A 100 2.76 -2.27 10.88
CA MET A 100 3.16 -0.97 11.41
C MET A 100 3.65 -0.09 10.26
N VAL A 101 3.17 1.15 10.21
CA VAL A 101 3.69 2.21 9.34
C VAL A 101 4.71 3.01 10.12
N LEU A 102 5.93 3.07 9.61
CA LEU A 102 7.04 3.79 10.21
C LEU A 102 7.04 5.25 9.77
N GLU A 103 7.72 6.13 10.51
CA GLU A 103 7.81 7.56 10.20
C GLU A 103 8.41 7.83 8.81
N ASN A 104 9.36 6.99 8.38
CA ASN A 104 9.95 7.08 7.05
C ASN A 104 8.98 6.57 5.96
N GLY A 105 7.85 5.98 6.32
CA GLY A 105 6.87 5.42 5.39
C GLY A 105 7.14 3.98 4.97
N ASP A 106 8.19 3.33 5.48
CA ASP A 106 8.34 1.88 5.35
C ASP A 106 7.29 1.16 6.20
N LEU A 107 7.07 -0.13 5.92
CA LEU A 107 6.23 -0.98 6.74
C LEU A 107 7.07 -1.97 7.56
N SER A 108 6.62 -2.25 8.77
CA SER A 108 7.19 -3.30 9.63
C SER A 108 6.13 -4.36 9.93
N LEU A 109 6.48 -5.62 9.71
CA LEU A 109 5.64 -6.77 9.99
C LEU A 109 6.50 -7.91 10.55
N SER A 110 6.22 -8.33 11.79
CA SER A 110 6.93 -9.44 12.45
C SER A 110 8.47 -9.32 12.41
N GLY A 111 8.99 -8.11 12.53
CA GLY A 111 10.44 -7.82 12.47
C GLY A 111 11.03 -7.64 11.07
N MET A 112 10.26 -7.91 10.01
CA MET A 112 10.67 -7.65 8.63
C MET A 112 10.32 -6.22 8.22
N ILE A 113 11.23 -5.57 7.49
CA ILE A 113 11.01 -4.24 6.91
C ILE A 113 10.65 -4.35 5.43
N PHE A 114 9.57 -3.70 5.03
CA PHE A 114 9.13 -3.57 3.65
C PHE A 114 9.31 -2.12 3.21
N LYS A 115 10.21 -1.93 2.25
CA LYS A 115 10.57 -0.62 1.70
C LYS A 115 9.49 -0.11 0.78
N ALA A 116 9.06 1.13 1.00
CA ALA A 116 8.13 1.80 0.10
C ALA A 116 8.76 1.96 -1.29
N GLN A 117 8.01 1.57 -2.31
CA GLN A 117 8.33 1.69 -3.73
C GLN A 117 7.18 2.47 -4.38
N LYS A 118 7.54 3.42 -5.26
CA LYS A 118 6.58 4.14 -6.11
C LYS A 118 6.36 3.40 -7.41
#